data_AF-A0A7C3UZH0-F1
#
_entry.id   AF-A0A7C3UZH0-F1
#
_cell.length_a   1.000
_cell.length_b   1.000
_cell.length_c   1.000
_cell.angle_alpha   90.00
_cell.angle_beta   90.00
_cell.angle_gamma   90.00
#
_symmetry.space_group_name_H-M   'P 1'
#
loop_
_entity.id
_entity.type
_entity.pdbx_description
1 polymer ?
#
loop_
_entity_poly.entity_id
_entity_poly.type
_entity_poly.pdbx_seq_one_letter_code
_entity_poly.pdbx_strand_id
1 'polypeptide(L)'
;MRSKEEVLQAVEDGIIGKCLDGRDLKRLLSFFEPNLWIHFGYKKDDAEIEILPWKEETILNELKSDLAFAFEKALNKRGLSSSFMYEVVKMWLWILEDPLYDFKEYAMYGLPLFKKVAVKYGFDNPIGDDVGNEDKYDEDVIT
;
A
#
# COMPACT_ATOMS: atom_id res chain seq x y z
N MET A 1 -2.87 9.82 -13.03
CA MET A 1 -2.41 9.96 -11.63
C MET A 1 -2.93 11.28 -11.09
N ARG A 2 -3.47 11.26 -9.87
CA ARG A 2 -3.95 12.44 -9.15
C ARG A 2 -2.81 13.42 -8.83
N SER A 3 -3.14 14.70 -8.79
CA SER A 3 -2.25 15.79 -8.38
C SER A 3 -2.01 15.78 -6.86
N LYS A 4 -0.97 16.48 -6.40
CA LYS A 4 -0.71 16.64 -4.96
C LYS A 4 -1.86 17.34 -4.26
N GLU A 5 -2.46 18.32 -4.93
CA GLU A 5 -3.57 19.11 -4.44
C GLU A 5 -4.81 18.24 -4.22
N GLU A 6 -5.14 17.37 -5.19
CA GLU A 6 -6.24 16.42 -5.06
C GLU A 6 -5.99 15.40 -3.95
N VAL A 7 -4.75 14.93 -3.79
CA VAL A 7 -4.38 14.00 -2.71
C VAL A 7 -4.50 14.68 -1.34
N LEU A 8 -3.99 15.90 -1.19
CA LEU A 8 -4.09 16.66 0.04
C LEU A 8 -5.56 16.90 0.43
N GLN A 9 -6.37 17.35 -0.52
CA GLN A 9 -7.81 17.55 -0.30
C GLN A 9 -8.50 16.24 0.11
N ALA A 10 -8.15 15.11 -0.52
CA ALA A 10 -8.71 13.81 -0.16
C ALA A 10 -8.29 13.32 1.24
N VAL A 11 -7.12 13.71 1.75
CA VAL A 11 -6.74 13.47 3.15
C VAL A 11 -7.61 14.29 4.09
N GLU A 12 -7.76 15.59 3.82
CA GLU A 12 -8.57 16.51 4.62
C GLU A 12 -10.05 16.09 4.68
N ASP A 13 -10.57 15.61 3.55
CA ASP A 13 -11.94 15.11 3.41
C ASP A 13 -12.13 13.69 4.00
N GLY A 14 -11.05 13.04 4.47
CA GLY A 14 -11.07 11.68 5.02
C GLY A 14 -11.39 10.59 3.99
N ILE A 15 -11.19 10.87 2.70
CA ILE A 15 -11.40 9.92 1.59
C ILE A 15 -10.33 8.84 1.63
N ILE A 16 -9.06 9.23 1.86
CA ILE A 16 -7.92 8.32 2.08
C ILE A 16 -7.47 8.36 3.55
N GLY A 17 -6.48 7.54 3.93
CA GLY A 17 -6.09 7.38 5.34
C GLY A 17 -6.93 6.32 6.07
N LYS A 18 -7.12 5.16 5.44
CA LYS A 18 -7.94 4.06 5.99
C LYS A 18 -7.17 3.16 6.94
N CYS A 19 -5.85 3.28 6.99
CA CYS A 19 -5.04 2.47 7.88
C CYS A 19 -5.14 2.96 9.34
N LEU A 20 -5.50 2.07 10.27
CA LEU A 20 -5.71 2.42 11.68
C LEU A 20 -4.47 3.01 12.36
N ASP A 21 -3.27 2.64 11.92
CA ASP A 21 -2.01 3.17 12.45
C ASP A 21 -1.44 4.34 11.62
N GLY A 22 -2.22 4.88 10.68
CA GLY A 22 -1.87 6.02 9.84
C GLY A 22 -0.70 5.76 8.90
N ARG A 23 -0.25 4.51 8.75
CA ARG A 23 0.98 4.23 8.00
C ARG A 23 0.85 4.58 6.52
N ASP A 24 -0.35 4.54 5.95
CA ASP A 24 -0.66 4.99 4.60
C ASP A 24 -0.41 6.50 4.46
N LEU A 25 -0.95 7.32 5.36
CA LEU A 25 -0.69 8.76 5.41
C LEU A 25 0.81 9.06 5.64
N LYS A 26 1.49 8.23 6.44
CA LYS A 26 2.94 8.37 6.66
C LYS A 26 3.76 8.27 5.36
N ARG A 27 3.34 7.45 4.39
CA ARG A 27 4.06 7.33 3.09
C ARG A 27 3.99 8.63 2.30
N LEU A 28 2.91 9.38 2.46
CA LEU A 28 2.73 10.64 1.74
C LEU A 28 3.67 11.73 2.23
N LEU A 29 4.21 11.65 3.46
CA LEU A 29 5.14 12.65 3.99
C LEU A 29 6.36 12.88 3.08
N SER A 30 6.86 11.83 2.43
CA SER A 30 7.97 11.91 1.46
C SER A 30 7.62 12.70 0.20
N PHE A 31 6.38 13.14 0.01
CA PHE A 31 5.96 13.89 -1.17
C PHE A 31 5.47 15.29 -0.85
N PHE A 32 5.33 15.65 0.42
CA PHE A 32 4.80 16.95 0.86
C PHE A 32 5.82 17.68 1.72
N GLU A 33 5.87 19.00 1.55
CA GLU A 33 6.74 19.83 2.37
C GLU A 33 6.39 19.71 3.87
N PRO A 34 7.36 19.79 4.79
CA PRO A 34 7.11 19.56 6.21
C PRO A 34 6.03 20.43 6.86
N ASN A 35 5.78 21.63 6.34
CA ASN A 35 4.71 22.51 6.82
C ASN A 35 3.30 21.96 6.52
N LEU A 36 3.17 21.01 5.59
CA LEU A 36 1.90 20.35 5.25
C LEU A 36 1.70 19.02 5.99
N TRP A 37 2.69 18.54 6.75
CA TRP A 37 2.60 17.25 7.44
C TRP A 37 1.48 17.18 8.48
N ILE A 38 1.05 18.34 9.00
CA ILE A 38 -0.05 18.45 9.96
C ILE A 38 -1.37 17.91 9.39
N HIS A 39 -1.59 18.02 8.07
CA HIS A 39 -2.77 17.50 7.39
C HIS A 39 -2.82 15.97 7.40
N PHE A 40 -1.65 15.33 7.53
CA PHE A 40 -1.51 13.88 7.62
C PHE A 40 -1.45 13.38 9.08
N GLY A 41 -1.63 14.27 10.07
CA GLY A 41 -1.53 13.94 11.50
C GLY A 41 -0.08 13.88 12.03
N TYR A 42 0.89 14.42 11.29
CA TYR A 42 2.31 14.38 11.66
C TYR A 42 2.87 15.78 11.97
N LYS A 43 3.78 15.84 12.94
CA LYS A 43 4.60 17.03 13.22
C LYS A 43 6.04 16.73 12.87
N LYS A 44 6.79 17.78 12.51
CA LYS A 44 8.16 17.66 12.00
C LYS A 44 9.15 17.11 13.04
N ASP A 45 8.79 17.16 14.32
CA ASP A 45 9.56 16.96 15.55
C ASP A 45 10.57 15.78 15.55
N ASP A 46 11.61 15.84 14.69
CA ASP A 46 12.81 14.99 14.55
C ASP A 46 12.86 13.99 13.37
N ALA A 47 11.95 14.05 12.40
CA ALA A 47 12.02 13.17 11.22
C ALA A 47 12.70 13.85 10.02
N GLU A 48 13.90 13.38 9.66
CA GLU A 48 14.52 13.68 8.37
C GLU A 48 13.92 12.74 7.30
N ILE A 49 12.84 13.20 6.67
CA ILE A 49 12.21 12.52 5.53
C ILE A 49 12.67 13.22 4.25
N GLU A 50 13.24 12.46 3.32
CA GLU A 50 13.57 12.96 1.99
C GLU A 50 12.28 13.31 1.23
N ILE A 51 12.25 14.51 0.64
CA ILE A 51 11.16 14.92 -0.24
C ILE A 51 11.45 14.43 -1.66
N LEU A 52 10.70 13.42 -2.06
CA LEU A 52 10.70 12.79 -3.37
C LEU A 52 9.87 13.61 -4.38
N PRO A 53 10.23 13.56 -5.67
CA PRO A 53 9.46 14.22 -6.71
C PRO A 53 8.09 13.56 -6.92
N TRP A 54 7.04 14.37 -7.10
CA TRP A 54 5.71 13.88 -7.48
C TRP A 54 5.67 13.48 -8.95
N LYS A 55 6.14 12.26 -9.23
CA LYS A 55 6.17 11.66 -10.56
C LYS A 55 5.65 10.24 -10.49
N GLU A 56 5.00 9.80 -11.56
CA GLU A 56 4.46 8.45 -11.66
C GLU A 56 5.52 7.38 -11.40
N GLU A 57 6.72 7.51 -11.98
CA GLU A 57 7.84 6.59 -11.75
C GLU A 57 8.20 6.47 -10.26
N THR A 58 8.21 7.59 -9.54
CA THR A 58 8.51 7.63 -8.11
C THR A 58 7.42 6.95 -7.29
N ILE A 59 6.15 7.20 -7.61
CA ILE A 59 5.01 6.54 -6.96
C ILE A 59 5.00 5.03 -7.26
N LEU A 60 5.35 4.63 -8.48
CA LEU A 60 5.49 3.21 -8.85
C LEU A 60 6.63 2.53 -8.10
N ASN A 61 7.74 3.23 -7.84
CA ASN A 61 8.83 2.70 -7.03
C ASN A 61 8.41 2.48 -5.56
N GLU A 62 7.68 3.43 -4.97
CA GLU A 62 7.11 3.28 -3.63
C GLU A 62 6.10 2.13 -3.58
N LEU A 63 5.17 2.07 -4.54
CA LEU A 63 4.20 0.97 -4.67
C LEU A 63 4.92 -0.39 -4.79
N LYS A 64 5.97 -0.49 -5.61
CA LYS A 64 6.75 -1.72 -5.76
C LYS A 64 7.36 -2.18 -4.44
N SER A 65 7.95 -1.25 -3.69
CA SER A 65 8.57 -1.51 -2.39
C SER A 65 7.53 -1.95 -1.36
N ASP A 66 6.44 -1.20 -1.21
CA ASP A 66 5.36 -1.53 -0.29
C ASP A 66 4.63 -2.82 -0.68
N LEU A 67 4.51 -3.14 -1.97
CA LEU A 67 3.93 -4.39 -2.44
C LEU A 67 4.79 -5.59 -2.07
N ALA A 68 6.12 -5.49 -2.22
CA ALA A 68 7.04 -6.55 -1.80
C ALA A 68 6.92 -6.80 -0.28
N PHE A 69 6.84 -5.73 0.50
CA PHE A 69 6.61 -5.81 1.94
C PHE A 69 5.22 -6.38 2.28
N ALA A 70 4.18 -6.06 1.49
CA ALA A 70 2.84 -6.60 1.65
C ALA A 70 2.81 -8.12 1.45
N PHE A 71 3.48 -8.62 0.39
CA PHE A 71 3.67 -10.06 0.18
C PHE A 71 4.38 -10.72 1.37
N GLU A 72 5.45 -10.10 1.88
CA GLU A 72 6.17 -10.62 3.05
C GLU A 72 5.23 -10.76 4.26
N LYS A 73 4.32 -9.80 4.51
CA LYS A 73 3.37 -9.89 5.63
C LYS A 73 2.29 -10.93 5.39
N ALA A 74 1.78 -11.03 4.17
CA ALA A 74 0.76 -12.00 3.80
C ALA A 74 1.28 -13.43 3.92
N LEU A 75 2.46 -13.72 3.36
CA LEU A 75 3.08 -15.05 3.38
C LEU A 75 3.47 -15.50 4.79
N ASN A 76 3.85 -14.55 5.66
CA ASN A 76 4.08 -14.82 7.09
C ASN A 76 2.80 -14.79 7.94
N LYS A 77 1.60 -14.82 7.32
CA LYS A 77 0.28 -14.81 7.99
C LYS A 77 0.10 -13.70 9.03
N ARG A 78 0.75 -12.55 8.85
CA ARG A 78 0.67 -11.42 9.79
C ARG A 78 -0.59 -10.60 9.54
N GLY A 79 -1.74 -11.14 9.95
CA GLY A 79 -3.10 -10.59 9.78
C GLY A 79 -3.20 -9.07 9.76
N LEU A 80 -2.95 -8.42 10.90
CA LEU A 80 -3.05 -6.96 11.05
C LEU A 80 -2.06 -6.20 10.17
N SER A 81 -0.82 -6.70 10.06
CA SER A 81 0.19 -6.02 9.24
C SER A 81 -0.14 -6.11 7.76
N SER A 82 -0.65 -7.26 7.32
CA SER A 82 -1.08 -7.46 5.94
C SER A 82 -2.31 -6.63 5.59
N SER A 83 -3.28 -6.47 6.51
CA SER A 83 -4.46 -5.63 6.25
C SER A 83 -4.08 -4.16 6.14
N PHE A 84 -3.10 -3.73 6.93
CA PHE A 84 -2.56 -2.37 6.81
C PHE A 84 -1.82 -2.15 5.50
N MET A 85 -1.01 -3.11 5.06
CA MET A 85 -0.35 -3.02 3.75
C MET A 85 -1.34 -3.12 2.58
N TYR A 86 -2.46 -3.82 2.75
CA TYR A 86 -3.54 -3.85 1.77
C TYR A 86 -4.14 -2.47 1.52
N GLU A 87 -4.41 -1.70 2.58
CA GLU A 87 -4.88 -0.31 2.44
C GLU A 87 -3.80 0.62 1.89
N VAL A 88 -2.52 0.41 2.23
CA VAL A 88 -1.39 1.17 1.62
C VAL A 88 -1.32 0.93 0.11
N VAL A 89 -1.38 -0.33 -0.34
CA VAL A 89 -1.38 -0.66 -1.77
C VAL A 89 -2.59 -0.03 -2.47
N LYS A 90 -3.78 -0.08 -1.87
CA LYS A 90 -4.97 0.57 -2.42
C LYS A 90 -4.85 2.08 -2.48
N MET A 91 -4.24 2.73 -1.49
CA MET A 91 -3.96 4.17 -1.52
C MET A 91 -3.06 4.51 -2.72
N TRP A 92 -1.98 3.76 -2.95
CA TRP A 92 -1.12 3.98 -4.12
C TRP A 92 -1.87 3.79 -5.44
N LEU A 93 -2.67 2.73 -5.57
CA LEU A 93 -3.52 2.50 -6.74
C LEU A 93 -4.54 3.63 -6.93
N TRP A 94 -5.10 4.17 -5.85
CA TRP A 94 -5.98 5.32 -5.90
C TRP A 94 -5.22 6.55 -6.41
N ILE A 95 -4.02 6.84 -5.92
CA ILE A 95 -3.20 7.96 -6.43
C ILE A 95 -2.90 7.79 -7.92
N LEU A 96 -2.57 6.57 -8.35
CA LEU A 96 -2.32 6.21 -9.75
C LEU A 96 -3.59 6.20 -10.62
N GLU A 97 -4.78 6.36 -10.03
CA GLU A 97 -6.09 6.22 -10.69
C GLU A 97 -6.33 4.84 -11.31
N ASP A 98 -5.75 3.81 -10.69
CA ASP A 98 -5.87 2.42 -11.13
C ASP A 98 -7.15 1.78 -10.58
N PRO A 99 -8.06 1.25 -11.41
CA PRO A 99 -9.31 0.63 -10.95
C PRO A 99 -9.12 -0.55 -9.97
N LEU A 100 -7.92 -1.10 -9.84
CA LEU A 100 -7.60 -2.07 -8.79
C LEU A 100 -7.72 -1.49 -7.37
N TYR A 101 -7.80 -0.16 -7.18
CA TYR A 101 -8.08 0.41 -5.85
C TYR A 101 -9.46 0.01 -5.30
N ASP A 102 -10.43 -0.29 -6.19
CA ASP A 102 -11.78 -0.73 -5.82
C ASP A 102 -11.86 -2.25 -5.51
N PHE A 103 -10.72 -2.94 -5.44
CA PHE A 103 -10.68 -4.37 -5.14
C PHE A 103 -11.22 -4.67 -3.73
N LYS A 104 -12.23 -5.55 -3.67
CA LYS A 104 -13.02 -5.81 -2.45
C LYS A 104 -12.58 -7.05 -1.67
N GLU A 105 -11.88 -7.98 -2.31
CA GLU A 105 -11.56 -9.27 -1.72
C GLU A 105 -10.27 -9.19 -0.88
N TYR A 106 -10.39 -9.33 0.43
CA TYR A 106 -9.26 -9.51 1.36
C TYR A 106 -9.04 -10.99 1.71
N ALA A 107 -9.22 -11.88 0.73
CA ALA A 107 -8.94 -13.31 0.93
C ALA A 107 -7.42 -13.52 1.08
N MET A 108 -7.04 -14.54 1.86
CA MET A 108 -5.63 -14.94 2.04
C MET A 108 -4.72 -13.75 2.35
N TYR A 109 -5.07 -12.98 3.38
CA TYR A 109 -4.27 -11.84 3.81
C TYR A 109 -4.04 -10.77 2.72
N GLY A 110 -4.85 -10.72 1.66
CA GLY A 110 -4.75 -9.73 0.57
C GLY A 110 -3.95 -10.20 -0.66
N LEU A 111 -3.47 -11.45 -0.69
CA LEU A 111 -2.70 -12.00 -1.82
C LEU A 111 -3.36 -11.82 -3.20
N PRO A 112 -4.69 -11.96 -3.39
CA PRO A 112 -5.32 -11.76 -4.69
C PRO A 112 -5.10 -10.36 -5.28
N LEU A 113 -5.20 -9.31 -4.45
CA LEU A 113 -4.90 -7.95 -4.88
C LEU A 113 -3.42 -7.83 -5.22
N PHE A 114 -2.55 -8.29 -4.30
CA PHE A 114 -1.11 -8.14 -4.46
C PHE A 114 -0.60 -8.79 -5.75
N LYS A 115 -1.11 -9.98 -6.09
CA LYS A 115 -0.84 -10.66 -7.36
C LYS A 115 -1.31 -9.84 -8.56
N LYS A 116 -2.54 -9.32 -8.55
CA LYS A 116 -3.08 -8.52 -9.66
C LYS A 116 -2.24 -7.28 -9.92
N VAL A 117 -1.80 -6.61 -8.85
CA VAL A 117 -0.90 -5.44 -8.94
C VAL A 117 0.47 -5.86 -9.49
N ALA A 118 1.07 -6.93 -8.95
CA ALA A 118 2.36 -7.41 -9.40
C ALA A 118 2.37 -7.75 -10.89
N VAL A 119 1.36 -8.50 -11.35
CA VAL A 119 1.21 -8.87 -12.77
C VAL A 119 1.00 -7.63 -13.65
N LYS A 120 0.13 -6.70 -13.24
CA LYS A 120 -0.19 -5.51 -14.04
C LYS A 120 1.04 -4.61 -14.25
N TYR A 121 1.84 -4.41 -13.22
CA TYR A 121 2.98 -3.50 -13.24
C TYR A 121 4.32 -4.19 -13.51
N GLY A 122 4.33 -5.51 -13.73
CA GLY A 122 5.56 -6.27 -13.94
C GLY A 122 6.49 -6.29 -12.71
N PHE A 123 5.91 -6.25 -11.51
CA PHE A 123 6.66 -6.40 -10.26
C PHE A 123 6.84 -7.88 -9.91
N ASP A 124 7.70 -8.16 -8.92
CA ASP A 124 7.93 -9.52 -8.45
C ASP A 124 6.63 -10.11 -7.87
N ASN A 125 6.35 -11.37 -8.24
CA ASN A 125 5.17 -12.11 -7.82
C ASN A 125 5.62 -13.44 -7.18
N PRO A 126 5.87 -13.46 -5.86
CA PRO A 126 6.46 -14.62 -5.19
C PRO A 126 5.54 -15.85 -5.15
N ILE A 127 4.25 -15.69 -5.45
CA ILE A 127 3.28 -16.79 -5.51
C ILE A 127 3.06 -17.34 -6.93
N GLY A 128 3.70 -16.74 -7.95
CA GLY A 128 3.62 -17.19 -9.34
C GLY A 128 2.17 -17.38 -9.83
N ASP A 129 1.91 -18.55 -10.42
CA ASP A 129 0.57 -18.92 -10.93
C ASP A 129 -0.41 -19.32 -9.84
N ASP A 130 0.01 -19.43 -8.57
CA ASP A 130 -0.90 -19.78 -7.48
C ASP A 130 -2.04 -18.77 -7.40
N VAL A 131 -3.26 -19.24 -7.63
CA VAL A 131 -4.49 -18.42 -7.61
C VAL A 131 -4.99 -18.20 -6.19
N GLY A 132 -4.26 -18.72 -5.20
CA GLY A 132 -4.58 -18.61 -3.81
C GLY A 132 -5.50 -19.73 -3.37
N ASN A 133 -4.89 -20.86 -3.00
CA ASN A 133 -5.54 -21.91 -2.24
C ASN A 133 -5.13 -21.76 -0.77
N GLU A 134 -6.10 -21.46 0.11
CA GLU A 134 -5.89 -21.29 1.56
C GLU A 134 -5.17 -22.50 2.18
N ASP A 135 -5.49 -23.71 1.73
CA ASP A 135 -4.94 -24.97 2.24
C ASP A 135 -3.43 -25.14 2.01
N LYS A 136 -2.85 -24.46 1.00
CA LYS A 136 -1.42 -24.59 0.68
C LYS A 136 -0.51 -23.89 1.68
N TYR A 137 -1.04 -22.93 2.43
CA TYR A 137 -0.27 -22.12 3.36
C TYR A 137 -0.51 -22.53 4.80
N ASP A 138 -1.49 -23.39 5.09
CA ASP A 138 -1.66 -24.01 6.39
C ASP A 138 -0.58 -25.06 6.63
N GLU A 139 0.48 -24.65 7.34
CA GLU A 139 1.41 -25.54 8.03
C GLU A 139 0.67 -26.29 9.14
N ASP A 140 -0.22 -27.21 8.76
CA ASP A 140 -0.76 -28.28 9.59
C ASP A 140 -1.29 -29.40 8.67
N VAL A 141 -0.41 -29.92 7.81
CA VAL A 141 -0.52 -31.32 7.38
C VAL A 141 0.65 -32.06 8.00
N ILE A 142 0.55 -32.28 9.31
CA ILE A 142 1.30 -33.34 9.99
C ILE A 142 0.79 -34.66 9.38
N THR A 143 1.56 -35.24 8.47
CA THR A 143 1.41 -36.64 8.04
C THR A 143 1.79 -37.59 9.17
#